data_AF-A0A382WC26-F1
#
_entry.id   AF-A0A382WC26-F1
#
_cell.length_a   1.000
_cell.length_b   1.000
_cell.length_c   1.000
_cell.angle_alpha   90.00
_cell.angle_beta   90.00
_cell.angle_gamma   90.00
#
_symmetry.space_group_name_H-M   'P 1'
#
loop_
_entity.id
_entity.type
_entity.pdbx_description
1 polymer ?
#
loop_
_entity_poly.entity_id
_entity_poly.type
_entity_poly.pdbx_seq_one_letter_code
_entity_poly.pdbx_strand_id
1 'polypeptide(L)' 'QAGQPIGLIGETGRVTGPHLHWVVRYGWTSVDPRSLMSLNGNDTDTR' A
#
# COMPACT_ATOMS: atom_id res chain seq x y z
N GLN A 1 10.72 10.75 7.34
CA GLN A 1 10.14 11.66 6.31
C GLN A 1 9.27 10.82 5.38
N ALA A 2 8.09 11.29 4.97
CA ALA A 2 7.26 10.60 3.97
C ALA A 2 7.85 10.77 2.55
N GLY A 3 7.66 9.76 1.69
CA GLY A 3 8.12 9.79 0.29
C GLY A 3 9.60 9.48 0.06
N GLN A 4 10.36 9.16 1.12
CA GLN A 4 11.74 8.71 0.97
C GLN A 4 11.79 7.31 0.35
N PRO A 5 12.67 7.05 -0.65
CA PRO A 5 12.89 5.70 -1.17
C PRO A 5 13.41 4.75 -0.09
N ILE A 6 12.79 3.57 0.03
CA ILE A 6 13.17 2.54 1.02
C ILE A 6 13.59 1.21 0.38
N GLY A 7 13.50 1.10 -0.95
CA GLY A 7 13.83 -0.12 -1.67
C GLY A 7 13.31 -0.09 -3.11
N LEU A 8 13.60 -1.17 -3.84
CA LEU A 8 13.08 -1.43 -5.18
C LEU A 8 12.10 -2.61 -5.12
N ILE A 9 11.22 -2.71 -6.11
CA ILE A 9 10.37 -3.89 -6.29
C ILE A 9 11.21 -5.12 -6.62
N GLY A 10 10.64 -6.31 -6.46
CA GLY A 10 11.30 -7.56 -6.82
C GLY A 10 10.33 -8.73 -6.86
N GLU A 11 10.91 -9.93 -6.76
CA GLU A 11 10.19 -11.20 -6.91
C GLU A 11 10.75 -12.31 -5.99
N THR A 12 11.29 -11.94 -4.84
CA THR A 12 11.77 -12.93 -3.85
C THR A 12 10.61 -13.52 -3.05
N GLY A 13 10.73 -14.78 -2.61
CA GLY A 13 9.72 -15.48 -1.81
C GLY A 13 8.71 -16.27 -2.65
N ARG A 14 7.46 -16.40 -2.18
CA ARG A 14 6.39 -17.15 -2.85
C ARG A 14 5.55 -16.22 -3.73
N VAL A 15 5.99 -16.01 -4.96
CA VAL A 15 5.38 -15.06 -5.92
C VAL A 15 5.25 -15.68 -7.32
N THR A 16 4.42 -15.08 -8.18
CA THR A 16 4.24 -15.48 -9.60
C THR A 16 4.87 -14.51 -10.59
N GLY A 17 5.45 -13.41 -10.12
CA GLY A 17 6.13 -12.39 -10.91
C GLY A 17 6.37 -11.10 -10.11
N PRO A 18 7.03 -10.09 -10.70
CA PRO A 18 7.44 -8.88 -10.00
C PRO A 18 6.27 -8.02 -9.53
N HIS A 19 6.14 -7.83 -8.21
CA HIS A 19 5.14 -6.93 -7.63
C HIS A 19 5.53 -6.48 -6.22
N LEU A 20 4.87 -5.44 -5.73
CA LEU A 20 4.98 -4.99 -4.34
C LEU A 20 3.80 -5.52 -3.52
N HIS A 21 4.06 -6.40 -2.56
CA HIS A 21 3.12 -6.70 -1.50
C HIS A 21 3.32 -5.71 -0.34
N TRP A 22 2.27 -4.97 0.01
CA TRP A 22 2.30 -4.03 1.13
C TRP A 22 0.99 -4.13 1.92
N VAL A 23 1.05 -3.78 3.20
CA VAL A 23 -0.08 -3.90 4.14
C VAL A 23 -0.14 -2.69 5.07
N VAL A 24 -1.33 -2.38 5.56
CA VAL A 24 -1.57 -1.40 6.61
C VAL A 24 -2.11 -2.13 7.83
N ARG A 25 -1.57 -1.81 9.00
CA ARG A 25 -2.02 -2.38 10.28
C ARG A 25 -2.27 -1.28 11.29
N TYR A 26 -3.35 -1.42 12.06
CA TYR A 26 -3.62 -0.64 13.26
C TYR A 26 -3.55 -1.58 14.47
N GLY A 27 -2.45 -1.51 15.21
CA GLY A 27 -2.11 -2.53 16.21
C GLY A 27 -2.02 -3.92 15.58
N TRP A 28 -2.89 -4.83 16.01
CA TRP A 28 -2.92 -6.22 15.54
C TRP A 28 -3.79 -6.42 14.30
N THR A 29 -4.66 -5.47 13.99
CA THR A 29 -5.65 -5.58 12.91
C THR A 29 -5.08 -5.11 11.58
N SER A 30 -5.18 -5.96 10.55
CA SER A 30 -4.96 -5.55 9.17
C SER A 30 -6.21 -4.87 8.63
N VAL A 31 -6.04 -3.73 7.97
CA VAL A 31 -7.13 -2.96 7.36
C VAL A 31 -6.95 -2.91 5.86
N ASP A 32 -8.03 -2.62 5.11
CA ASP A 32 -7.94 -2.41 3.66
C ASP A 32 -7.03 -1.20 3.36
N PRO A 33 -5.87 -1.41 2.73
CA PRO A 33 -4.96 -0.31 2.45
C PRO A 33 -5.52 0.72 1.48
N ARG A 34 -6.51 0.36 0.64
CA ARG A 34 -7.16 1.31 -0.28
C ARG A 34 -7.97 2.37 0.45
N SER A 35 -8.52 2.05 1.62
CA SER A 35 -9.27 3.01 2.44
C SER A 35 -8.44 4.22 2.89
N LEU A 36 -7.10 4.11 2.91
CA LEU A 36 -6.22 5.24 3.21
C LEU A 36 -5.92 6.11 1.99
N MET A 37 -5.99 5.55 0.78
CA MET A 37 -5.76 6.33 -0.44
C MET A 37 -6.86 7.38 -0.62
N SER A 38 -8.09 7.04 -0.23
CA SER A 38 -9.24 7.93 -0.36
C SER A 38 -9.27 9.09 0.65
N LEU A 39 -8.47 8.99 1.72
CA LEU A 39 -8.38 10.05 2.72
C LEU A 39 -7.49 11.22 2.27
N ASN A 40 -6.71 11.03 1.21
CA ASN A 40 -5.78 12.03 0.69
C ASN A 40 -6.48 13.05 -0.22
N GLY A 41 -7.61 13.62 0.21
CA GLY A 41 -8.21 14.90 -0.25
C GLY A 41 -8.48 15.14 -1.75
N ASN A 42 -8.11 14.21 -2.62
CA ASN A 42 -8.08 14.37 -4.07
C ASN A 42 -9.02 13.39 -4.79
N ASP A 43 -9.87 12.71 -4.03
CA ASP A 43 -10.85 11.78 -4.57
C ASP A 43 -11.97 12.55 -5.28
N THR A 44 -11.86 12.64 -6.60
CA THR A 44 -12.94 13.08 -7.49
C THR A 44 -13.99 11.99 -7.75
N ASP A 45 -13.99 10.87 -7.02
CA ASP A 45 -15.01 9.84 -7.17
C ASP A 45 -16.28 10.21 -6.37
N THR A 46 -17.08 11.10 -6.96
CA THR A 46 -18.49 11.29 -6.61
C THR A 46 -19.33 10.14 -7.17
N ARG A 47 -19.29 8.98 -6.53
CA ARG A 47 -20.33 7.95 -6.67
C ARG A 47 -20.77 7.44 -5.32
#